data_AF-A0AAD2DV89-F1
#
_entry.id   AF-A0AAD2DV89-F1
#
_cell.length_a   1.000
_cell.length_b   1.000
_cell.length_c   1.000
_cell.angle_alpha   90.00
_cell.angle_beta   90.00
_cell.angle_gamma   90.00
#
_symmetry.space_group_name_H-M   'P 1'
#
loop_
_entity.id
_entity.type
_entity.pdbx_description
1 polymer ?
#
loop_
_entity_poly.entity_id
_entity_poly.type
_entity_poly.pdbx_seq_one_letter_code
_entity_poly.pdbx_strand_id
1 'polypeptide(L)'
;MGGQKFAVLLCAEDSDYVKKMYGGYFGVFVRMLEEEGEIWDMFRVSNGEFPEDEKVGEYDGFVITGSCNDAHGNDLWICKLMNLLKKLDEMKKKVLGICFGHQVLELPPKAEVMAWSNKTGIEMFRYGDHIMGIQGHPEYTKDILLNLIDRLLHRDLIQESFAEEAKSKLEANEPDKEAWKKLCIGFLKGRL
;
A
#
# COMPACT_ATOMS: atom_id res chain seq x y z
N MET A 1 27.96 9.71 1.36
CA MET A 1 26.98 9.39 2.42
C MET A 1 25.76 8.89 1.68
N GLY A 2 25.50 7.59 1.71
CA GLY A 2 24.46 6.96 0.88
C GLY A 2 23.08 7.33 1.41
N GLY A 3 22.20 7.80 0.54
CA GLY A 3 20.79 8.04 0.87
C GLY A 3 20.07 6.73 1.19
N GLN A 4 18.96 6.82 1.92
CA GLN A 4 18.10 5.66 2.20
C GLN A 4 17.48 5.13 0.90
N LYS A 5 17.31 3.82 0.80
CA LYS A 5 16.79 3.16 -0.39
C LYS A 5 15.50 2.39 -0.07
N PHE A 6 14.44 2.65 -0.81
CA PHE A 6 13.13 2.04 -0.61
C PHE A 6 12.62 1.38 -1.89
N ALA A 7 11.74 0.39 -1.74
CA ALA A 7 11.11 -0.28 -2.86
C ALA A 7 9.59 -0.26 -2.75
N VAL A 8 8.90 -0.02 -3.86
CA VAL A 8 7.45 -0.20 -3.99
C VAL A 8 7.18 -1.48 -4.80
N LEU A 9 6.51 -2.44 -4.16
CA LEU A 9 6.08 -3.71 -4.74
C LEU A 9 4.64 -3.55 -5.25
N LEU A 10 4.50 -3.26 -6.54
CA LEU A 10 3.20 -3.06 -7.20
C LEU A 10 2.47 -4.39 -7.41
N CYS A 11 1.34 -4.53 -6.73
CA CYS A 11 0.49 -5.74 -6.75
C CYS A 11 -0.70 -5.62 -7.72
N ALA A 12 -0.84 -4.50 -8.42
CA ALA A 12 -1.88 -4.28 -9.43
C ALA A 12 -1.37 -3.40 -10.58
N GLU A 13 -2.08 -3.51 -11.71
CA GLU A 13 -1.91 -2.61 -12.84
C GLU A 13 -2.43 -1.22 -12.53
N ASP A 14 -1.71 -0.20 -13.01
CA ASP A 14 -2.12 1.17 -12.80
C ASP A 14 -3.35 1.49 -13.65
N SER A 15 -4.29 2.27 -13.10
CA SER A 15 -5.39 2.81 -13.90
C SER A 15 -4.89 3.88 -14.86
N ASP A 16 -5.55 4.05 -16.01
CA ASP A 16 -5.16 5.08 -17.00
C ASP A 16 -5.10 6.49 -16.38
N TYR A 17 -6.03 6.79 -15.48
CA TYR A 17 -6.05 8.05 -14.75
C TYR A 17 -4.80 8.23 -13.89
N VAL A 18 -4.47 7.23 -13.07
CA VAL A 18 -3.32 7.29 -12.17
C VAL A 18 -2.00 7.28 -12.96
N LYS A 19 -1.90 6.51 -14.05
CA LYS A 19 -0.77 6.58 -15.00
C LYS A 19 -0.56 8.00 -15.50
N LYS A 20 -1.62 8.64 -15.97
CA LYS A 20 -1.56 9.98 -16.56
C LYS A 20 -1.24 11.07 -15.55
N MET A 21 -1.86 11.04 -14.36
CA MET A 21 -1.76 12.12 -13.37
C MET A 21 -0.55 11.99 -12.45
N TYR A 22 -0.17 10.75 -12.12
CA TYR A 22 0.82 10.47 -11.07
C TYR A 22 2.03 9.69 -11.59
N GLY A 23 2.00 9.17 -12.83
CA GLY A 23 3.01 8.23 -13.31
C GLY A 23 2.78 6.80 -12.81
N GLY A 24 1.55 6.46 -12.42
CA GLY A 24 1.18 5.17 -11.83
C GLY A 24 1.13 5.22 -10.31
N TYR A 25 0.74 4.11 -9.68
CA TYR A 25 0.66 3.97 -8.23
C TYR A 25 2.03 4.13 -7.57
N PHE A 26 3.12 3.77 -8.27
CA PHE A 26 4.48 4.10 -7.82
C PHE A 26 4.61 5.60 -7.51
N GLY A 27 4.20 6.46 -8.44
CA GLY A 27 4.28 7.91 -8.24
C GLY A 27 3.31 8.44 -7.18
N VAL A 28 2.18 7.76 -6.93
CA VAL A 28 1.29 8.08 -5.79
C VAL A 28 2.02 7.85 -4.46
N PHE A 29 2.66 6.68 -4.30
CA PHE A 29 3.40 6.34 -3.09
C PHE A 29 4.64 7.21 -2.89
N VAL A 30 5.45 7.44 -3.93
CA VAL A 30 6.65 8.28 -3.84
C VAL A 30 6.27 9.70 -3.44
N ARG A 31 5.23 10.31 -4.05
CA ARG A 31 4.76 11.65 -3.64
C ARG A 31 4.32 11.73 -2.18
N MET A 32 3.79 10.64 -1.64
CA MET A 32 3.38 10.57 -0.24
C MET A 32 4.57 10.39 0.71
N LEU A 33 5.55 9.56 0.36
CA LEU A 33 6.53 9.00 1.31
C LEU A 33 7.96 9.52 1.16
N GLU A 34 8.35 9.97 -0.03
CA GLU A 34 9.72 10.38 -0.34
C GLU A 34 10.15 11.63 0.45
N GLU A 35 11.37 11.60 0.96
CA GLU A 35 12.10 12.77 1.44
C GLU A 35 13.40 12.98 0.65
N GLU A 36 13.99 14.17 0.76
CA GLU A 36 15.16 14.56 -0.03
C GLU A 36 16.35 13.60 0.16
N GLY A 37 16.92 13.15 -0.97
CA GLY A 37 18.10 12.29 -0.98
C GLY A 37 17.82 10.79 -0.94
N GLU A 38 16.55 10.37 -0.94
CA GLU A 38 16.16 8.96 -0.99
C GLU A 38 16.16 8.41 -2.42
N ILE A 39 16.33 7.08 -2.53
CA ILE A 39 16.20 6.34 -3.78
C ILE A 39 14.99 5.42 -3.67
N TRP A 40 14.11 5.48 -4.67
CA TRP A 40 12.90 4.66 -4.73
C TRP A 40 12.88 3.81 -6.00
N ASP A 41 12.88 2.49 -5.82
CA ASP A 41 12.77 1.54 -6.91
C ASP A 41 11.35 0.95 -7.00
N MET A 42 10.94 0.56 -8.20
CA MET A 42 9.63 -0.02 -8.47
C MET A 42 9.79 -1.46 -8.96
N PHE A 43 9.00 -2.38 -8.39
CA PHE A 43 8.90 -3.76 -8.84
C PHE A 43 7.45 -4.14 -9.11
N ARG A 44 7.12 -4.53 -10.35
CA ARG A 44 5.78 -5.04 -10.71
C ARG A 44 5.66 -6.51 -10.33
N VAL A 45 5.51 -6.76 -9.03
CA VAL A 45 5.43 -8.12 -8.47
C VAL A 45 4.25 -8.91 -9.04
N SER A 46 3.13 -8.24 -9.36
CA SER A 46 2.00 -8.86 -10.07
C SER A 46 2.38 -9.48 -11.42
N ASN A 47 3.45 -8.97 -12.05
CA ASN A 47 3.94 -9.42 -13.35
C ASN A 47 5.19 -10.32 -13.22
N GLY A 48 5.53 -10.74 -11.99
CA GLY A 48 6.68 -11.61 -11.73
C GLY A 48 8.01 -10.87 -11.58
N GLU A 49 8.01 -9.54 -11.61
CA GLU A 49 9.20 -8.70 -11.41
C GLU A 49 9.43 -8.48 -9.91
N PHE A 50 10.52 -9.02 -9.38
CA PHE A 50 10.89 -8.93 -7.96
C PHE A 50 12.34 -8.44 -7.84
N PRO A 51 12.71 -7.84 -6.70
CA PRO A 51 14.12 -7.58 -6.41
C PRO A 51 14.93 -8.87 -6.44
N GLU A 52 16.15 -8.80 -6.97
CA GLU A 52 17.13 -9.88 -6.88
C GLU A 52 17.45 -10.17 -5.40
N ASP A 53 17.58 -11.45 -5.06
CA ASP A 53 17.70 -11.90 -3.68
C ASP A 53 18.92 -11.32 -2.96
N GLU A 54 20.01 -11.09 -3.68
CA GLU A 54 21.25 -10.50 -3.19
C GLU A 54 21.10 -9.00 -2.94
N LYS A 55 20.22 -8.32 -3.69
CA LYS A 55 19.99 -6.87 -3.60
C LYS A 55 18.93 -6.49 -2.56
N VAL A 56 18.12 -7.45 -2.09
CA VAL A 56 17.10 -7.20 -1.04
C VAL A 56 17.72 -6.53 0.20
N GLY A 57 18.96 -6.87 0.54
CA GLY A 57 19.68 -6.29 1.68
C GLY A 57 19.98 -4.79 1.56
N GLU A 58 20.02 -4.25 0.35
CA GLU A 58 20.34 -2.85 0.07
C GLU A 58 19.19 -1.88 0.40
N TYR A 59 17.97 -2.38 0.54
CA TYR A 59 16.79 -1.56 0.82
C TYR A 59 16.57 -1.41 2.32
N ASP A 60 16.25 -0.20 2.77
CA ASP A 60 15.89 0.11 4.15
C ASP A 60 14.42 -0.21 4.44
N GLY A 61 13.56 -0.13 3.42
CA GLY A 61 12.15 -0.46 3.57
C GLY A 61 11.41 -0.76 2.26
N PHE A 62 10.23 -1.35 2.41
CA PHE A 62 9.39 -1.84 1.34
C PHE A 62 7.94 -1.37 1.55
N VAL A 63 7.27 -1.03 0.46
CA VAL A 63 5.83 -0.74 0.43
C VAL A 63 5.16 -1.79 -0.46
N ILE A 64 4.12 -2.44 0.04
CA ILE A 64 3.31 -3.40 -0.71
C ILE A 64 1.95 -2.76 -0.99
N THR A 65 1.63 -2.59 -2.27
CA THR A 65 0.42 -1.85 -2.65
C THR A 65 -0.85 -2.68 -2.53
N GLY A 66 -1.99 -1.99 -2.66
CA GLY A 66 -3.27 -2.65 -2.90
C GLY A 66 -3.30 -3.45 -4.21
N SER A 67 -4.30 -4.31 -4.34
CA SER A 67 -4.59 -5.09 -5.55
C SER A 67 -6.08 -5.38 -5.66
N CYS A 68 -6.55 -5.66 -6.88
CA CYS A 68 -7.86 -6.26 -7.12
C CYS A 68 -7.83 -7.80 -7.06
N ASN A 69 -6.65 -8.40 -6.89
CA ASN A 69 -6.48 -9.85 -6.78
C ASN A 69 -6.81 -10.34 -5.37
N ASP A 70 -7.19 -11.61 -5.27
CA ASP A 70 -7.40 -12.27 -3.98
C ASP A 70 -6.07 -12.56 -3.29
N ALA A 71 -5.84 -11.98 -2.11
CA ALA A 71 -4.65 -12.18 -1.29
C ALA A 71 -4.42 -13.63 -0.87
N HIS A 72 -5.47 -14.45 -0.86
CA HIS A 72 -5.42 -15.87 -0.51
C HIS A 72 -5.41 -16.78 -1.74
N GLY A 73 -5.27 -16.21 -2.94
CA GLY A 73 -5.11 -16.95 -4.18
C GLY A 73 -3.77 -17.72 -4.25
N ASN A 74 -3.75 -18.78 -5.05
CA ASN A 74 -2.55 -19.60 -5.29
C ASN A 74 -1.70 -19.11 -6.48
N ASP A 75 -1.82 -17.84 -6.85
CA ASP A 75 -1.04 -17.29 -7.96
C ASP A 75 0.46 -17.35 -7.62
N LEU A 76 1.29 -17.76 -8.59
CA LEU A 76 2.73 -17.96 -8.38
C LEU A 76 3.44 -16.72 -7.84
N TRP A 77 3.00 -15.54 -8.26
CA TRP A 77 3.57 -14.27 -7.79
C TRP A 77 3.18 -13.97 -6.33
N ILE A 78 1.98 -14.35 -5.87
CA ILE A 78 1.55 -14.20 -4.47
C ILE A 78 2.39 -15.13 -3.59
N CYS A 79 2.57 -16.38 -4.00
CA CYS A 79 3.46 -17.32 -3.31
C CYS A 79 4.90 -16.78 -3.21
N LYS A 80 5.41 -16.18 -4.29
CA LYS A 80 6.73 -15.54 -4.30
C LYS A 80 6.80 -14.31 -3.39
N LEU A 81 5.73 -13.49 -3.35
CA LEU A 81 5.61 -12.35 -2.45
C LEU A 81 5.60 -12.78 -0.98
N MET A 82 4.88 -13.84 -0.63
CA MET A 82 4.89 -14.39 0.74
C MET A 82 6.28 -14.88 1.15
N ASN A 83 7.04 -15.49 0.24
CA ASN A 83 8.42 -15.90 0.53
C ASN A 83 9.35 -14.69 0.72
N LEU A 84 9.20 -13.64 -0.10
CA LEU A 84 9.92 -12.40 0.10
C LEU A 84 9.58 -11.77 1.46
N LEU A 85 8.30 -11.73 1.83
CA LEU A 85 7.84 -11.20 3.12
C LEU A 85 8.47 -11.91 4.32
N LYS A 86 8.56 -13.25 4.29
CA LYS A 86 9.26 -14.03 5.34
C LYS A 86 10.73 -13.62 5.46
N LYS A 87 11.42 -13.47 4.32
CA LYS A 87 12.81 -12.99 4.28
C LYS A 87 12.95 -11.56 4.83
N LEU A 88 12.02 -10.66 4.49
CA LEU A 88 12.01 -9.30 5.02
C LEU A 88 11.79 -9.25 6.53
N ASP A 89 10.91 -10.13 7.06
CA ASP A 89 10.71 -10.28 8.51
C ASP A 89 11.96 -10.79 9.23
N GLU A 90 12.61 -11.83 8.68
CA GLU A 90 13.88 -12.37 9.21
C GLU A 90 14.98 -11.30 9.24
N MET A 91 15.05 -10.46 8.20
CA MET A 91 16.00 -9.36 8.07
C MET A 91 15.60 -8.09 8.83
N LYS A 92 14.42 -8.08 9.48
CA LYS A 92 13.84 -6.91 10.17
C LYS A 92 13.78 -5.65 9.31
N LYS A 93 13.51 -5.82 8.00
CA LYS A 93 13.29 -4.69 7.08
C LYS A 93 11.96 -4.02 7.37
N LYS A 94 11.88 -2.70 7.17
CA LYS A 94 10.62 -1.96 7.30
C LYS A 94 9.67 -2.37 6.18
N VAL A 95 8.45 -2.81 6.49
CA VAL A 95 7.44 -3.19 5.49
C VAL A 95 6.11 -2.53 5.81
N LEU A 96 5.62 -1.72 4.88
CA LEU A 96 4.31 -1.09 4.91
C LEU A 96 3.39 -1.79 3.91
N GLY A 97 2.37 -2.50 4.38
CA GLY A 97 1.37 -3.15 3.54
C GLY A 97 0.07 -2.34 3.48
N ILE A 98 -0.43 -2.06 2.28
CA ILE A 98 -1.67 -1.31 2.04
C ILE A 98 -2.72 -2.20 1.39
N CYS A 99 -3.94 -2.24 1.93
CA CYS A 99 -5.09 -2.99 1.42
C CYS A 99 -4.75 -4.48 1.20
N PHE A 100 -4.52 -4.91 -0.04
CA PHE A 100 -4.00 -6.25 -0.36
C PHE A 100 -2.70 -6.56 0.40
N GLY A 101 -1.76 -5.61 0.46
CA GLY A 101 -0.52 -5.77 1.24
C GLY A 101 -0.79 -6.01 2.73
N HIS A 102 -1.83 -5.38 3.29
CA HIS A 102 -2.28 -5.66 4.65
C HIS A 102 -2.88 -7.07 4.80
N GLN A 103 -3.57 -7.58 3.79
CA GLN A 103 -4.18 -8.92 3.82
C GLN A 103 -3.16 -10.05 3.64
N VAL A 104 -2.19 -9.87 2.72
CA VAL A 104 -1.12 -10.87 2.49
C VAL A 104 -0.17 -10.96 3.68
N LEU A 105 -0.02 -9.87 4.42
CA LEU A 105 0.56 -9.91 5.76
C LEU A 105 -0.47 -10.54 6.72
N GLU A 106 -0.69 -11.85 6.63
CA GLU A 106 -1.55 -12.57 7.59
C GLU A 106 -1.17 -12.17 9.01
N LEU A 107 -2.17 -11.80 9.84
CA LEU A 107 -1.93 -11.28 11.17
C LEU A 107 -1.08 -12.26 12.00
N PRO A 108 0.21 -11.96 12.25
CA PRO A 108 1.05 -12.87 13.00
C PRO A 108 0.52 -13.02 14.44
N PRO A 109 0.69 -14.15 15.13
CA PRO A 109 0.18 -14.34 16.50
C PRO A 109 0.65 -13.32 17.54
N LYS A 110 1.69 -12.52 17.22
CA LYS A 110 2.27 -11.47 18.06
C LYS A 110 2.04 -10.06 17.50
N ALA A 111 1.17 -9.89 16.51
CA ALA A 111 0.81 -8.56 16.04
C ALA A 111 -0.05 -7.82 17.06
N GLU A 112 0.19 -6.53 17.13
CA GLU A 112 -0.56 -5.55 17.88
C GLU A 112 -1.62 -4.93 16.95
N VAL A 113 -2.90 -5.09 17.28
CA VAL A 113 -3.98 -4.43 16.57
C VAL A 113 -4.03 -2.96 17.00
N MET A 114 -3.84 -2.06 16.03
CA MET A 114 -3.81 -0.61 16.28
C MET A 114 -5.16 0.05 16.02
N ALA A 115 -5.94 -0.49 15.08
CA ALA A 115 -7.27 0.01 14.77
C ALA A 115 -8.21 -1.13 14.36
N TRP A 116 -9.48 -1.00 14.76
CA TRP A 116 -10.52 -2.00 14.52
C TRP A 116 -11.86 -1.35 14.16
N SER A 117 -12.65 -2.00 13.30
CA SER A 117 -14.04 -1.63 13.02
C SER A 117 -14.95 -2.85 12.89
N ASN A 118 -16.25 -2.65 13.13
CA ASN A 118 -17.26 -3.70 12.92
C ASN A 118 -17.35 -4.17 11.46
N LYS A 119 -16.88 -3.35 10.50
CA LYS A 119 -17.04 -3.62 9.07
C LYS A 119 -15.96 -4.56 8.53
N THR A 120 -14.72 -4.37 8.98
CA THR A 120 -13.55 -5.05 8.39
C THR A 120 -12.80 -5.89 9.41
N GLY A 121 -13.12 -5.76 10.70
CA GLY A 121 -12.33 -6.32 11.77
C GLY A 121 -11.09 -5.45 11.96
N ILE A 122 -9.94 -5.92 11.47
CA ILE A 122 -8.65 -5.24 11.66
C ILE A 122 -8.45 -4.22 10.54
N GLU A 123 -8.42 -2.94 10.92
CA GLU A 123 -8.14 -1.82 10.00
C GLU A 123 -6.64 -1.52 9.93
N MET A 124 -5.92 -1.77 11.02
CA MET A 124 -4.50 -1.52 11.12
C MET A 124 -3.87 -2.42 12.18
N PHE A 125 -2.69 -2.96 11.88
CA PHE A 125 -1.88 -3.68 12.85
C PHE A 125 -0.40 -3.36 12.66
N ARG A 126 0.37 -3.69 13.69
CA ARG A 126 1.84 -3.68 13.67
C ARG A 126 2.37 -5.02 14.16
N TYR A 127 3.47 -5.49 13.58
CA TYR A 127 4.20 -6.64 14.06
C TYR A 127 5.67 -6.28 14.26
N GLY A 128 6.13 -6.37 15.52
CA GLY A 128 7.43 -5.83 15.92
C GLY A 128 7.47 -4.31 15.72
N ASP A 129 8.65 -3.80 15.39
CA ASP A 129 8.87 -2.41 14.99
C ASP A 129 9.01 -2.27 13.47
N HIS A 130 8.90 -3.37 12.71
CA HIS A 130 9.33 -3.44 11.31
C HIS A 130 8.25 -3.82 10.32
N ILE A 131 7.07 -4.29 10.74
CA ILE A 131 5.93 -4.56 9.83
C ILE A 131 4.69 -3.78 10.28
N MET A 132 4.02 -3.10 9.35
CA MET A 132 2.76 -2.40 9.57
C MET A 132 1.81 -2.64 8.39
N GLY A 133 0.58 -3.05 8.69
CA GLY A 133 -0.49 -3.22 7.71
C GLY A 133 -1.58 -2.17 7.93
N ILE A 134 -2.06 -1.56 6.85
CA ILE A 134 -3.20 -0.63 6.83
C ILE A 134 -4.20 -1.13 5.78
N GLN A 135 -5.44 -1.37 6.19
CA GLN A 135 -6.50 -1.82 5.30
C GLN A 135 -6.92 -0.72 4.31
N GLY A 136 -7.07 0.50 4.83
CA GLY A 136 -7.47 1.67 4.04
C GLY A 136 -6.40 2.10 3.02
N HIS A 137 -6.73 3.12 2.24
CA HIS A 137 -5.84 3.71 1.24
C HIS A 137 -5.38 5.11 1.64
N PRO A 138 -4.42 5.25 2.58
CA PRO A 138 -3.92 6.56 3.01
C PRO A 138 -3.20 7.33 1.89
N GLU A 139 -2.82 6.63 0.81
CA GLU A 139 -2.22 7.18 -0.40
C GLU A 139 -3.25 7.80 -1.36
N TYR A 140 -4.54 7.49 -1.22
CA TYR A 140 -5.57 8.00 -2.13
C TYR A 140 -5.91 9.46 -1.86
N THR A 141 -5.82 10.26 -2.92
CA THR A 141 -6.32 11.63 -2.95
C THR A 141 -7.80 11.67 -3.34
N LYS A 142 -8.43 12.84 -3.14
CA LYS A 142 -9.85 13.05 -3.45
C LYS A 142 -10.13 12.79 -4.93
N ASP A 143 -9.27 13.23 -5.82
CA ASP A 143 -9.40 13.04 -7.27
C ASP A 143 -9.27 11.57 -7.70
N ILE A 144 -8.39 10.79 -7.05
CA ILE A 144 -8.29 9.34 -7.28
C ILE A 144 -9.60 8.65 -6.87
N LEU A 145 -10.16 9.00 -5.71
CA LEU A 145 -11.43 8.45 -5.23
C LEU A 145 -12.60 8.80 -6.14
N LEU A 146 -12.70 10.06 -6.57
CA LEU A 146 -13.72 10.51 -7.53
C LEU A 146 -13.62 9.74 -8.85
N ASN A 147 -12.40 9.62 -9.41
CA ASN A 147 -12.18 8.86 -10.63
C ASN A 147 -12.54 7.38 -10.47
N LEU A 148 -12.25 6.77 -9.31
CA LEU A 148 -12.62 5.40 -9.02
C LEU A 148 -14.13 5.23 -8.98
N ILE A 149 -14.86 6.10 -8.27
CA ILE A 149 -16.33 6.10 -8.22
C ILE A 149 -16.89 6.20 -9.63
N ASP A 150 -16.44 7.16 -10.42
CA ASP A 150 -16.91 7.33 -11.80
C ASP A 150 -16.63 6.07 -12.62
N ARG A 151 -15.43 5.51 -12.55
CA ARG A 151 -15.08 4.30 -13.31
C ARG A 151 -15.92 3.08 -12.92
N LEU A 152 -16.26 2.93 -11.64
CA LEU A 152 -17.13 1.85 -11.18
C LEU A 152 -18.56 2.04 -11.67
N LEU A 153 -19.07 3.28 -11.65
CA LEU A 153 -20.40 3.62 -12.16
C LEU A 153 -20.50 3.37 -13.67
N HIS A 154 -19.52 3.83 -14.45
CA HIS A 154 -19.48 3.63 -15.92
C HIS A 154 -19.35 2.16 -16.35
N ARG A 155 -18.93 1.27 -15.43
CA ARG A 155 -18.83 -0.18 -15.66
C ARG A 155 -20.02 -0.94 -15.11
N ASP A 156 -21.05 -0.24 -14.65
CA ASP A 156 -22.25 -0.80 -14.01
C ASP A 156 -21.94 -1.69 -12.79
N LEU A 157 -20.81 -1.42 -12.10
CA LEU A 157 -20.40 -2.17 -10.90
C LEU A 157 -20.99 -1.59 -9.61
N ILE A 158 -21.48 -0.35 -9.66
CA ILE A 158 -22.19 0.32 -8.57
C ILE A 158 -23.40 1.06 -9.12
N GLN A 159 -24.39 1.31 -8.25
CA GLN A 159 -25.56 2.10 -8.59
C GLN A 159 -25.28 3.60 -8.54
N GLU A 160 -26.01 4.38 -9.35
CA GLU A 160 -25.92 5.85 -9.37
C GLU A 160 -26.17 6.46 -7.99
N SER A 161 -27.18 5.96 -7.26
CA SER A 161 -27.48 6.41 -5.89
C SER A 161 -26.29 6.25 -4.95
N PHE A 162 -25.56 5.14 -5.05
CA PHE A 162 -24.37 4.89 -4.25
C PHE A 162 -23.21 5.81 -4.66
N ALA A 163 -23.03 6.04 -5.96
CA ALA A 163 -22.00 6.94 -6.47
C ALA A 163 -22.20 8.38 -5.96
N GLU A 164 -23.43 8.89 -6.01
CA GLU A 164 -23.76 10.23 -5.52
C GLU A 164 -23.59 10.36 -4.00
N GLU A 165 -24.00 9.35 -3.23
CA GLU A 165 -23.78 9.32 -1.78
C GLU A 165 -22.28 9.32 -1.44
N ALA A 166 -21.48 8.53 -2.15
CA ALA A 166 -20.03 8.45 -1.95
C ALA A 166 -19.33 9.77 -2.27
N LYS A 167 -19.71 10.43 -3.37
CA LYS A 167 -19.20 11.75 -3.76
C LYS A 167 -19.56 12.82 -2.72
N SER A 168 -20.81 12.85 -2.27
CA SER A 168 -21.26 13.79 -1.24
C SER A 168 -20.50 13.62 0.08
N LYS A 169 -20.28 12.38 0.52
CA LYS A 169 -19.48 12.08 1.73
C LYS A 169 -18.04 12.55 1.60
N LEU A 170 -17.44 12.42 0.43
CA LEU A 170 -16.08 12.86 0.13
C LEU A 170 -15.94 14.39 0.04
N GLU A 171 -17.03 15.10 -0.24
CA GLU A 171 -17.05 16.57 -0.14
C GLU A 171 -17.19 17.04 1.30
N ALA A 172 -17.99 16.35 2.10
CA ALA A 172 -18.23 16.71 3.50
C ALA A 172 -17.07 16.32 4.44
N ASN A 173 -16.25 15.33 4.07
CA ASN A 173 -15.19 14.79 4.91
C ASN A 173 -13.88 14.73 4.13
N GLU A 174 -12.84 15.40 4.63
CA GLU A 174 -11.48 15.22 4.14
C GLU A 174 -10.66 14.44 5.18
N PRO A 175 -10.10 13.26 4.82
CA PRO A 175 -9.21 12.55 5.74
C PRO A 175 -7.95 13.39 6.00
N ASP A 176 -7.43 13.32 7.21
CA ASP A 176 -6.19 14.02 7.60
C ASP A 176 -4.98 13.36 6.91
N LYS A 177 -4.70 13.82 5.68
CA LYS A 177 -3.60 13.33 4.86
C LYS A 177 -2.24 13.56 5.51
N GLU A 178 -2.10 14.65 6.25
CA GLU A 178 -0.83 14.98 6.92
C GLU A 178 -0.57 14.05 8.10
N ALA A 179 -1.61 13.68 8.87
CA ALA A 179 -1.47 12.67 9.92
C ALA A 179 -1.09 11.31 9.34
N TRP A 180 -1.77 10.85 8.28
CA TRP A 180 -1.45 9.59 7.61
C TRP A 180 -0.05 9.59 7.00
N LYS A 181 0.33 10.68 6.32
CA LYS A 181 1.68 10.86 5.78
C LYS A 181 2.73 10.76 6.88
N LYS A 182 2.57 11.50 7.97
CA LYS A 182 3.51 11.48 9.12
C LYS A 182 3.61 10.09 9.74
N LEU A 183 2.49 9.38 9.88
CA LEU A 183 2.46 8.02 10.40
C LEU A 183 3.24 7.05 9.50
N CYS A 184 2.95 7.03 8.19
CA CYS A 184 3.61 6.12 7.25
C CYS A 184 5.10 6.43 7.10
N ILE A 185 5.48 7.71 6.98
CA ILE A 185 6.89 8.14 6.96
C ILE A 185 7.58 7.79 8.27
N GLY A 186 6.94 8.10 9.40
CA GLY A 186 7.49 7.84 10.72
C GLY A 186 7.79 6.34 10.91
N PHE A 187 6.85 5.48 10.51
CA PHE A 187 7.05 4.03 10.55
C PHE A 187 8.19 3.58 9.62
N LEU A 188 8.09 3.89 8.33
CA LEU A 188 8.98 3.37 7.29
C LEU A 188 10.43 3.83 7.50
N LYS A 189 10.62 4.99 8.14
CA LYS A 189 11.94 5.58 8.41
C LYS A 189 12.41 5.36 9.85
N GLY A 190 11.72 4.54 10.63
CA GLY A 190 12.13 4.14 11.98
C GLY A 190 12.08 5.27 13.03
N ARG A 191 11.12 6.18 12.90
CA ARG A 191 10.89 7.33 13.79
C ARG A 191 9.70 7.13 14.75
N LEU A 192 9.08 5.94 14.75
CA LEU A 192 7.97 5.53 15.62
C LEU A 192 8.40 4.44 16.60
#